data_AF-F5L469-F1
#
_entry.id   AF-F5L469-F1
#
_cell.length_a   1.000
_cell.length_b   1.000
_cell.length_c   1.000
_cell.angle_alpha   90.00
_cell.angle_beta   90.00
_cell.angle_gamma   90.00
#
_symmetry.space_group_name_H-M   'P 1'
#
loop_
_entity.id
_entity.type
_entity.pdbx_description
1 polymer ?
#
loop_
_entity_poly.entity_id
_entity_poly.type
_entity_poly.pdbx_seq_one_letter_code
_entity_poly.pdbx_strand_id
1 'polypeptide(L)'
;MVHPVQLVLDYPLAFALLGTAGLFALHKAHTPGKMIGLATTGIVLASGLRFLSHFVSGVVWFGAYAPEGMPVAIYSALYNLSYLLPEMIISLLIVIFLIKMRPQLLQVR
;
A
#
# COMPACT_ATOMS: atom_id res chain seq x y z
N MET A 1 23.67 4.92 11.21
CA MET A 1 23.45 6.26 10.60
C MET A 1 22.25 6.14 9.68
N VAL A 2 21.23 6.99 9.83
CA VAL A 2 20.05 7.00 8.95
C VAL A 2 20.37 7.90 7.75
N HIS A 3 20.12 7.41 6.53
CA HIS A 3 20.32 8.22 5.33
C HIS A 3 19.06 9.08 5.08
N PRO A 4 19.15 10.39 4.78
CA PRO A 4 17.97 11.24 4.59
C PRO A 4 16.99 10.71 3.54
N VAL A 5 17.50 10.16 2.43
CA VAL A 5 16.65 9.56 1.38
C VAL A 5 15.95 8.30 1.88
N GLN A 6 16.61 7.47 2.69
CA GLN A 6 16.00 6.28 3.32
C GLN A 6 14.85 6.69 4.23
N LEU A 7 15.05 7.72 5.06
CA LEU A 7 14.00 8.28 5.90
C LEU A 7 12.79 8.72 5.07
N VAL A 8 13.01 9.42 3.95
CA VAL A 8 11.91 9.87 3.07
C VAL A 8 11.14 8.69 2.48
N LEU A 9 11.86 7.68 1.96
CA LEU A 9 11.27 6.50 1.36
C LEU A 9 10.46 5.67 2.36
N ASP A 10 10.93 5.52 3.60
CA ASP A 10 10.29 4.66 4.59
C ASP A 10 9.16 5.34 5.37
N TYR A 11 9.09 6.66 5.37
CA TYR A 11 8.08 7.40 6.12
C TYR A 11 7.27 8.34 5.23
N PRO A 12 7.61 9.62 5.03
CA PRO A 12 6.70 10.57 4.41
C PRO A 12 6.27 10.15 3.01
N LEU A 13 7.16 9.62 2.17
CA LEU A 13 6.78 9.17 0.83
C LEU A 13 5.91 7.92 0.89
N ALA A 14 6.33 6.87 1.61
CA ALA A 14 5.56 5.63 1.74
C ALA A 14 4.11 5.87 2.21
N PHE A 15 3.93 6.75 3.21
CA PHE A 15 2.60 7.08 3.72
C PHE A 15 1.83 8.07 2.82
N ALA A 16 2.51 9.01 2.15
CA ALA A 16 1.86 9.88 1.17
C ALA A 16 1.31 9.10 -0.04
N LEU A 17 2.02 8.06 -0.49
CA LEU A 17 1.59 7.19 -1.59
C LEU A 17 0.28 6.46 -1.27
N LEU A 18 -0.06 6.24 0.01
CA LEU A 18 -1.37 5.71 0.37
C LEU A 18 -2.52 6.62 -0.08
N GLY A 19 -2.28 7.93 -0.15
CA GLY A 19 -3.26 8.92 -0.61
C GLY A 19 -3.69 8.73 -2.07
N THR A 20 -2.90 8.04 -2.90
CA THR A 20 -3.27 7.80 -4.30
C THR A 20 -4.48 6.88 -4.45
N ALA A 21 -4.86 6.13 -3.41
CA ALA A 21 -6.11 5.37 -3.39
C ALA A 21 -7.33 6.28 -3.60
N GLY A 22 -7.27 7.54 -3.15
CA GLY A 22 -8.34 8.52 -3.30
C GLY A 22 -8.57 9.01 -4.73
N LEU A 23 -7.63 8.78 -5.65
CA LEU A 23 -7.75 9.20 -7.06
C LEU A 23 -8.92 8.51 -7.78
N PHE A 24 -9.39 7.35 -7.27
CA PHE A 24 -10.43 6.55 -7.90
C PHE A 24 -11.87 7.00 -7.59
N ALA A 25 -12.06 8.23 -7.08
CA ALA A 25 -13.33 8.97 -7.04
C ALA A 25 -14.58 8.13 -6.68
N LEU A 26 -14.55 7.45 -5.53
CA LEU A 26 -15.65 6.58 -5.05
C LEU A 26 -17.01 7.26 -5.00
N HIS A 27 -17.06 8.58 -4.79
CA HIS A 27 -18.29 9.38 -4.80
C HIS A 27 -19.03 9.36 -6.15
N LYS A 28 -18.34 9.07 -7.27
CA LYS A 28 -18.94 8.93 -8.61
C LYS A 28 -19.51 7.53 -8.89
N ALA A 29 -19.43 6.62 -7.93
CA ALA A 29 -19.98 5.28 -8.04
C ALA A 29 -21.36 5.20 -7.38
N HIS A 30 -22.37 4.86 -8.18
CA HIS A 30 -23.77 4.76 -7.76
C HIS A 30 -24.21 3.33 -7.40
N THR A 31 -23.31 2.34 -7.54
CA THR A 31 -23.59 0.94 -7.18
C THR A 31 -22.49 0.39 -6.27
N PRO A 32 -22.82 -0.46 -5.27
CA PRO A 32 -21.84 -1.07 -4.39
C PRO A 32 -20.75 -1.84 -5.13
N GLY A 33 -21.10 -2.53 -6.23
CA GLY A 33 -20.13 -3.26 -7.06
C GLY A 33 -19.08 -2.34 -7.69
N LYS A 34 -19.51 -1.17 -8.22
CA LYS A 34 -18.59 -0.18 -8.78
C LYS A 34 -17.72 0.47 -7.71
N MET A 35 -18.29 0.74 -6.52
CA MET A 35 -17.52 1.23 -5.38
C MET A 35 -16.44 0.23 -4.94
N ILE A 36 -16.77 -1.06 -4.85
CA ILE A 36 -15.81 -2.11 -4.51
C ILE A 36 -14.70 -2.20 -5.55
N GLY A 37 -15.03 -2.16 -6.84
CA GLY A 37 -14.04 -2.19 -7.92
C GLY A 37 -13.05 -1.03 -7.83
N LEU A 38 -13.56 0.20 -7.73
CA LEU A 38 -12.72 1.40 -7.61
C LEU A 38 -11.88 1.42 -6.33
N ALA A 39 -12.46 1.00 -5.20
CA ALA A 39 -11.74 0.93 -3.93
C ALA A 39 -10.62 -0.12 -3.99
N THR A 40 -10.90 -1.28 -4.59
CA THR A 40 -9.91 -2.33 -4.78
C THR A 40 -8.75 -1.84 -5.64
N THR A 41 -9.03 -1.22 -6.79
CA THR A 41 -7.98 -0.67 -7.65
C THR A 41 -7.16 0.41 -6.93
N GLY A 42 -7.82 1.30 -6.19
CA GLY A 42 -7.14 2.34 -5.42
C GLY A 42 -6.22 1.79 -4.35
N ILE A 43 -6.70 0.84 -3.55
CA ILE A 43 -5.92 0.20 -2.48
C ILE A 43 -4.73 -0.58 -3.07
N VAL A 44 -4.95 -1.38 -4.11
CA VAL A 44 -3.87 -2.15 -4.76
C VAL A 44 -2.80 -1.23 -5.34
N LEU A 45 -3.20 -0.14 -6.03
CA LEU A 45 -2.24 0.83 -6.55
C LEU A 45 -1.44 1.48 -5.42
N ALA A 46 -2.13 1.97 -4.40
CA ALA A 46 -1.53 2.68 -3.26
C ALA A 46 -0.56 1.79 -2.48
N SER A 47 -0.98 0.56 -2.13
CA SER A 47 -0.13 -0.43 -1.46
C SER A 47 1.04 -0.87 -2.34
N GLY A 48 0.84 -0.99 -3.65
CA GLY A 48 1.90 -1.30 -4.61
C GLY A 48 2.97 -0.19 -4.68
N LEU A 49 2.55 1.07 -4.75
CA LEU A 49 3.47 2.22 -4.71
C LEU A 49 4.24 2.29 -3.38
N ARG A 50 3.54 2.09 -2.26
CA ARG A 50 4.17 1.99 -0.93
C ARG A 50 5.19 0.85 -0.87
N PHE A 51 4.85 -0.32 -1.40
CA PHE A 51 5.77 -1.46 -1.51
C PHE A 51 7.02 -1.08 -2.31
N LEU A 52 6.88 -0.42 -3.47
CA LEU A 52 8.03 0.00 -4.27
C LEU A 52 8.95 0.95 -3.50
N SER A 53 8.39 1.88 -2.71
CA SER A 53 9.17 2.77 -1.84
C SER A 53 10.02 1.99 -0.84
N HIS A 54 9.40 1.08 -0.08
CA HIS A 54 10.11 0.25 0.90
C HIS A 54 11.03 -0.80 0.28
N PHE A 55 10.70 -1.28 -0.92
CA PHE A 55 11.54 -2.19 -1.68
C PHE A 55 12.84 -1.51 -2.09
N VAL A 56 12.77 -0.31 -2.67
CA VAL A 56 13.95 0.48 -3.01
C VAL A 56 14.77 0.80 -1.76
N SER A 57 14.11 1.20 -0.67
CA SER A 57 14.78 1.42 0.61
C SER A 57 15.52 0.16 1.09
N GLY A 58 14.84 -0.98 1.05
CA GLY A 58 15.36 -2.26 1.48
C GLY A 58 16.56 -2.72 0.67
N VAL A 59 16.52 -2.54 -0.67
CA VAL A 59 17.63 -2.89 -1.56
C VAL A 59 18.87 -2.04 -1.31
N VAL A 60 18.69 -0.74 -1.08
CA VAL A 60 19.81 0.20 -0.99
C VAL A 60 20.43 0.24 0.41
N TRP A 61 19.63 0.18 1.48
CA TRP A 61 20.12 0.39 2.86
C TRP A 61 20.01 -0.84 3.77
N PHE A 62 19.19 -1.84 3.44
CA PHE A 62 18.94 -2.98 4.33
C PHE A 62 19.53 -4.31 3.82
N GLY A 63 20.38 -4.27 2.78
CA GLY A 63 21.05 -5.47 2.26
C GLY A 63 21.93 -6.20 3.28
N ALA A 64 22.43 -5.50 4.30
CA ALA A 64 23.22 -6.10 5.38
C ALA A 64 22.42 -7.10 6.25
N TYR A 65 21.08 -7.07 6.19
CA TYR A 65 20.22 -8.01 6.89
C TYR A 65 19.80 -9.21 6.03
N ALA A 66 20.20 -9.24 4.75
CA ALA A 66 19.95 -10.38 3.90
C ALA A 66 20.76 -11.60 4.39
N PRO A 67 20.13 -12.79 4.51
CA PRO A 67 20.84 -14.02 4.81
C PRO A 67 21.97 -14.31 3.83
N GLU A 68 22.99 -15.04 4.29
CA GLU A 68 24.12 -15.43 3.44
C GLU A 68 23.63 -16.21 2.20
N GLY A 69 24.10 -15.79 1.02
CA GLY A 69 23.69 -16.37 -0.26
C GLY A 69 22.33 -15.90 -0.79
N MET A 70 21.57 -15.08 -0.06
CA MET A 70 20.29 -14.55 -0.53
C MET A 70 20.48 -13.24 -1.32
N PRO A 71 19.98 -13.13 -2.57
CA PRO A 71 20.00 -11.86 -3.29
C PRO A 71 19.23 -10.78 -2.53
N VAL A 72 19.84 -9.62 -2.33
CA VAL A 72 19.29 -8.50 -1.56
C VAL A 72 17.91 -8.06 -2.06
N ALA A 73 17.69 -8.08 -3.39
CA ALA A 73 16.38 -7.79 -3.97
C ALA A 73 15.31 -8.80 -3.53
N ILE A 74 15.62 -10.10 -3.51
CA ILE A 74 14.67 -11.12 -3.04
C ILE A 74 14.39 -10.93 -1.55
N TYR A 75 15.43 -10.66 -0.75
CA TYR A 75 15.28 -10.40 0.67
C TYR A 75 14.35 -9.21 0.92
N SER A 76 14.61 -8.08 0.25
CA SER A 76 13.79 -6.88 0.38
C SER A 76 12.34 -7.10 -0.07
N ALA A 77 12.12 -7.81 -1.18
CA ALA A 77 10.78 -8.10 -1.66
C ALA A 77 9.99 -8.96 -0.66
N LEU A 78 10.58 -10.07 -0.20
CA LEU A 78 9.91 -10.98 0.74
C LEU A 78 9.67 -10.33 2.10
N TYR A 79 10.66 -9.61 2.63
CA TYR A 79 10.51 -8.88 3.88
C TYR A 79 9.35 -7.88 3.80
N ASN A 80 9.30 -7.05 2.76
CA ASN A 80 8.26 -6.04 2.61
C ASN A 80 6.87 -6.64 2.32
N LEU A 81 6.79 -7.67 1.48
CA LEU A 81 5.53 -8.36 1.21
C LEU A 81 4.98 -9.09 2.44
N SER A 82 5.85 -9.58 3.34
CA SER A 82 5.43 -10.33 4.53
C SER A 82 4.47 -9.57 5.44
N TYR A 83 4.56 -8.24 5.49
CA TYR A 83 3.68 -7.39 6.29
C TYR A 83 2.76 -6.50 5.45
N LEU A 84 3.19 -6.03 4.28
CA LEU A 84 2.36 -5.17 3.43
C LEU A 84 1.23 -5.93 2.74
N LEU A 85 1.45 -7.19 2.33
CA LEU A 85 0.42 -7.97 1.67
C LEU A 85 -0.72 -8.33 2.64
N PRO A 86 -0.47 -8.84 3.86
CA PRO A 86 -1.54 -9.04 4.85
C PRO A 86 -2.26 -7.73 5.21
N GLU A 87 -1.53 -6.62 5.38
CA GLU A 87 -2.13 -5.31 5.64
C GLU A 87 -3.08 -4.89 4.52
N MET A 88 -2.65 -4.98 3.26
CA MET A 88 -3.49 -4.66 2.10
C MET A 88 -4.75 -5.53 2.05
N ILE A 89 -4.64 -6.83 2.33
CA ILE A 89 -5.79 -7.75 2.36
C ILE A 89 -6.78 -7.33 3.46
N ILE A 90 -6.29 -7.04 4.67
CA ILE A 90 -7.13 -6.59 5.78
C ILE A 90 -7.83 -5.27 5.41
N SER A 91 -7.08 -4.31 4.86
CA SER A 91 -7.61 -3.03 4.40
C SER A 91 -8.70 -3.19 3.34
N LEU A 92 -8.51 -4.09 2.37
CA LEU A 92 -9.53 -4.43 1.37
C LEU A 92 -10.80 -5.00 2.01
N LEU A 93 -10.66 -5.98 2.92
CA LEU A 93 -11.79 -6.61 3.58
C LEU A 93 -12.60 -5.58 4.39
N ILE A 94 -11.92 -4.71 5.14
CA ILE A 94 -12.55 -3.65 5.92
C ILE A 94 -13.30 -2.68 5.00
N VAL A 95 -12.68 -2.22 3.91
CA VAL A 95 -13.33 -1.25 3.01
C VAL A 95 -14.52 -1.89 2.28
N ILE A 96 -14.41 -3.14 1.83
CA ILE A 96 -15.53 -3.87 1.22
C ILE A 96 -16.68 -4.03 2.22
N PHE A 97 -16.37 -4.37 3.46
CA PHE A 97 -17.36 -4.47 4.54
C PHE A 97 -18.07 -3.13 4.77
N LEU A 98 -17.33 -2.02 4.84
CA LEU A 98 -17.89 -0.67 4.97
C LEU A 98 -18.79 -0.28 3.80
N ILE A 99 -18.39 -0.58 2.56
CA ILE A 99 -19.21 -0.31 1.36
C ILE A 99 -20.54 -1.08 1.44
N LYS A 100 -20.51 -2.34 1.87
CA LYS A 100 -21.71 -3.18 1.97
C LYS A 100 -22.65 -2.72 3.09
N MET A 101 -22.10 -2.31 4.23
CA MET A 101 -22.91 -1.91 5.38
C MET A 101 -23.42 -0.48 5.29
N ARG A 102 -22.55 0.45 4.92
CA ARG A 102 -22.77 1.90 5.02
C ARG A 102 -22.08 2.65 3.86
N PRO A 103 -22.56 2.48 2.61
CA PRO A 103 -21.93 3.10 1.45
C PRO A 103 -21.93 4.65 1.52
N GLN A 104 -22.83 5.25 2.32
CA GLN A 104 -22.91 6.70 2.48
C GLN A 104 -21.67 7.31 3.15
N LEU A 105 -20.88 6.53 3.90
CA LEU A 105 -19.64 7.02 4.53
C LEU A 105 -18.55 7.34 3.52
N LEU A 106 -18.62 6.76 2.32
CA LEU A 106 -17.62 6.89 1.27
C LEU A 106 -18.08 7.83 0.15
N GLN A 107 -19.28 8.39 0.30
CA GLN A 107 -19.83 9.40 -0.59
C GLN A 107 -19.61 10.76 0.08
N VAL A 108 -18.69 11.55 -0.48
CA VAL A 108 -18.53 12.96 -0.09
C VAL A 108 -19.70 13.73 -0.71
N ARG A 109 -20.45 14.45 0.14
CA ARG A 109 -21.56 15.31 -0.28
C ARG A 109 -21.03 16.57 -0.96
#